data_AF-A0AAD3CPX7-F1
#
_entry.id   AF-A0AAD3CPX7-F1
#
_cell.length_a   1.000
_cell.length_b   1.000
_cell.length_c   1.000
_cell.angle_alpha   90.00
_cell.angle_beta   90.00
_cell.angle_gamma   90.00
#
_symmetry.space_group_name_H-M   'P 1'
#
loop_
_entity.id
_entity.type
_entity.pdbx_description
1 polymer ?
#
loop_
_entity_poly.entity_id
_entity_poly.type
_entity_poly.pdbx_seq_one_letter_code
_entity_poly.pdbx_strand_id
1 'polypeptide(L)'
;MSGEHERGGLLTSDEQDADEFNTLQKLCCENRVNALEDLRRIGLLKKNDIREQSLLLPSIIYNNAYESETFEYFLNWDPDALVNTMYDRHPLVQAICRFENSDSDCKEKALAVALKAGFKYHSEIGGLLFIEDEWDVKAFDFAYNEFGIMKVMQMLQKILSPACKYPILHHICIKAPRHKDLFMMQFPWAYQLRDSEGRSLHQAILVAGPDVMNSNDILFATLTDSQIQTKDPITTLYPFAAMAVGKHADLKNCFYLLCRQPSVLDKRSRANNESRRPRRCRKKRKMIDTVIDS
;
A
#
# COMPACT_ATOMS: atom_id res chain seq x y z
N MET A 1 -32.10 -21.54 -18.69
CA MET A 1 -32.00 -22.48 -17.56
C MET A 1 -30.71 -22.14 -16.84
N SER A 2 -30.79 -21.69 -15.60
CA SER A 2 -29.65 -21.16 -14.84
C SER A 2 -28.73 -22.31 -14.40
N GLY A 3 -27.47 -22.28 -14.85
CA GLY A 3 -26.43 -23.25 -14.47
C GLY A 3 -25.98 -23.18 -13.00
N GLU A 4 -26.83 -22.66 -12.10
CA GLU A 4 -26.56 -22.67 -10.65
C GLU A 4 -26.72 -24.07 -10.05
N HIS A 5 -27.57 -24.93 -10.62
CA HIS A 5 -27.75 -26.29 -10.15
C HIS A 5 -26.57 -27.23 -10.46
N GLU A 6 -25.73 -26.91 -11.44
CA GLU A 6 -24.60 -27.77 -11.85
C GLU A 6 -23.36 -27.60 -10.95
N ARG A 7 -23.33 -26.58 -10.09
CA ARG A 7 -22.16 -26.23 -9.27
C ARG A 7 -22.25 -26.75 -7.84
N GLY A 8 -23.38 -27.31 -7.43
CA GLY A 8 -23.63 -27.74 -6.05
C GLY A 8 -22.53 -28.65 -5.50
N GLY A 9 -22.15 -29.70 -6.24
CA GLY A 9 -21.10 -30.62 -5.81
C GLY A 9 -19.70 -30.01 -5.71
N LEU A 10 -19.42 -28.91 -6.44
CA LEU A 10 -18.10 -28.26 -6.40
C LEU A 10 -17.92 -27.37 -5.17
N LEU A 11 -19.00 -26.76 -4.70
CA LEU A 11 -18.99 -25.73 -3.66
C LEU A 11 -19.43 -26.26 -2.29
N THR A 12 -20.02 -27.46 -2.23
CA THR A 12 -20.43 -28.08 -0.97
C THR A 12 -19.20 -28.64 -0.27
N SER A 13 -19.07 -28.35 1.02
CA SER A 13 -18.06 -28.95 1.89
C SER A 13 -18.28 -30.46 2.02
N ASP A 14 -17.20 -31.21 2.14
CA ASP A 14 -17.30 -32.63 2.46
C ASP A 14 -17.35 -32.78 3.99
N GLU A 15 -18.50 -33.22 4.53
CA GLU A 15 -18.70 -33.40 5.98
C GLU A 15 -17.72 -34.42 6.60
N GLN A 16 -17.06 -35.24 5.78
CA GLN A 16 -16.05 -36.20 6.24
C GLN A 16 -14.64 -35.62 6.25
N ASP A 17 -14.43 -34.45 5.64
CA ASP A 17 -13.14 -33.78 5.63
C ASP A 17 -12.95 -32.98 6.93
N ALA A 18 -11.83 -33.20 7.62
CA ALA A 18 -11.52 -32.50 8.86
C ALA A 18 -11.36 -30.99 8.65
N ASP A 19 -10.99 -30.58 7.44
CA ASP A 19 -10.87 -29.18 7.04
C ASP A 19 -12.17 -28.62 6.41
N GLU A 20 -13.21 -29.45 6.27
CA GLU A 20 -14.48 -29.13 5.61
C GLU A 20 -14.31 -28.53 4.20
N PHE A 21 -13.23 -28.89 3.50
CA PHE A 21 -12.95 -28.32 2.19
C PHE A 21 -13.93 -28.79 1.13
N ASN A 22 -14.36 -27.85 0.29
CA ASN A 22 -15.10 -28.16 -0.92
C ASN A 22 -14.16 -28.69 -2.02
N THR A 23 -14.76 -29.15 -3.13
CA THR A 23 -13.99 -29.76 -4.23
C THR A 23 -12.97 -28.78 -4.85
N LEU A 24 -13.32 -27.48 -4.97
CA LEU A 24 -12.37 -26.49 -5.51
C LEU A 24 -11.16 -26.31 -4.59
N GLN A 25 -11.38 -26.23 -3.28
CA GLN A 25 -10.30 -26.13 -2.29
C GLN A 25 -9.42 -27.39 -2.30
N LYS A 26 -10.00 -28.59 -2.40
CA LYS A 26 -9.25 -29.85 -2.55
C LYS A 26 -8.37 -29.86 -3.81
N LEU A 27 -8.90 -29.43 -4.95
CA LEU A 27 -8.11 -29.27 -6.17
C LEU A 27 -6.95 -28.29 -5.99
N CYS A 28 -7.15 -27.24 -5.17
CA CYS A 28 -6.09 -26.33 -4.79
C CYS A 28 -5.04 -27.05 -3.94
N CYS A 29 -5.44 -27.79 -2.90
CA CYS A 29 -4.53 -28.55 -2.04
C CYS A 29 -3.68 -29.60 -2.79
N GLU A 30 -4.19 -30.12 -3.90
CA GLU A 30 -3.49 -31.10 -4.74
C GLU A 30 -2.69 -30.47 -5.90
N ASN A 31 -2.62 -29.14 -5.96
CA ASN A 31 -2.01 -28.37 -7.05
C ASN A 31 -2.52 -28.75 -8.46
N ARG A 32 -3.82 -29.05 -8.61
CA ARG A 32 -4.42 -29.54 -9.86
C ARG A 32 -4.79 -28.41 -10.82
N VAL A 33 -3.80 -27.60 -11.23
CA VAL A 33 -4.03 -26.41 -12.07
C VAL A 33 -4.77 -26.73 -13.38
N ASN A 34 -4.44 -27.85 -14.04
CA ASN A 34 -5.11 -28.28 -15.28
C ASN A 34 -6.62 -28.51 -15.09
N ALA A 35 -7.02 -29.10 -13.94
CA ALA A 35 -8.43 -29.32 -13.64
C ALA A 35 -9.16 -27.99 -13.40
N LEU A 36 -8.52 -27.05 -12.69
CA LEU A 36 -9.05 -25.70 -12.48
C LEU A 36 -9.18 -24.93 -13.80
N GLU A 37 -8.23 -25.06 -14.70
CA GLU A 37 -8.29 -24.49 -16.06
C GLU A 37 -9.43 -25.08 -16.89
N ASP A 38 -9.61 -26.39 -16.83
CA ASP A 38 -10.72 -27.07 -17.50
C ASP A 38 -12.07 -26.60 -16.95
N LEU A 39 -12.21 -26.51 -15.62
CA LEU A 39 -13.40 -25.98 -14.94
C LEU A 39 -13.70 -24.53 -15.33
N ARG A 40 -12.66 -23.70 -15.46
CA ARG A 40 -12.79 -22.32 -15.96
C ARG A 40 -13.26 -22.30 -17.41
N ARG A 41 -12.67 -23.14 -18.27
CA ARG A 41 -13.00 -23.22 -19.70
C ARG A 41 -14.47 -23.58 -19.93
N ILE A 42 -15.03 -24.46 -19.11
CA ILE A 42 -16.45 -24.85 -19.17
C ILE A 42 -17.38 -23.94 -18.35
N GLY A 43 -16.85 -22.88 -17.72
CA GLY A 43 -17.64 -21.88 -17.00
C GLY A 43 -18.09 -22.28 -15.59
N LEU A 44 -17.57 -23.38 -15.03
CA LEU A 44 -17.90 -23.84 -13.68
C LEU A 44 -17.05 -23.17 -12.59
N LEU A 45 -15.81 -22.81 -12.90
CA LEU A 45 -14.95 -21.96 -12.07
C LEU A 45 -15.02 -20.52 -12.56
N LYS A 46 -15.45 -19.62 -11.68
CA LYS A 46 -15.62 -18.19 -11.89
C LYS A 46 -14.57 -17.43 -11.10
N LYS A 47 -14.24 -16.23 -11.57
CA LYS A 47 -13.27 -15.34 -10.92
C LYS A 47 -13.63 -15.04 -9.45
N ASN A 48 -14.92 -14.83 -9.15
CA ASN A 48 -15.38 -14.56 -7.79
C ASN A 48 -15.16 -15.73 -6.83
N ASP A 49 -15.15 -16.98 -7.32
CA ASP A 49 -14.96 -18.15 -6.44
C ASP A 49 -13.59 -18.12 -5.77
N ILE A 50 -12.57 -17.50 -6.40
CA ILE A 50 -11.23 -17.35 -5.81
C ILE A 50 -11.33 -16.68 -4.43
N ARG A 51 -12.18 -15.65 -4.32
CA ARG A 51 -12.39 -14.89 -3.09
C ARG A 51 -13.43 -15.54 -2.19
N GLU A 52 -14.59 -15.88 -2.76
CA GLU A 52 -15.75 -16.41 -2.02
C GLU A 52 -15.44 -17.78 -1.36
N GLN A 53 -14.61 -18.59 -2.00
CA GLN A 53 -14.20 -19.91 -1.50
C GLN A 53 -12.78 -19.89 -0.90
N SER A 54 -12.19 -18.70 -0.74
CA SER A 54 -10.84 -18.52 -0.20
C SER A 54 -9.75 -19.40 -0.83
N LEU A 55 -9.79 -19.59 -2.15
CA LEU A 55 -8.95 -20.57 -2.85
C LEU A 55 -7.44 -20.29 -2.76
N LEU A 56 -7.06 -19.04 -2.46
CA LEU A 56 -5.65 -18.68 -2.26
C LEU A 56 -5.03 -19.39 -1.05
N LEU A 57 -5.77 -19.52 0.07
CA LEU A 57 -5.25 -20.12 1.30
C LEU A 57 -4.83 -21.60 1.14
N PRO A 58 -5.71 -22.52 0.68
CA PRO A 58 -5.32 -23.91 0.47
C PRO A 58 -4.24 -24.04 -0.60
N SER A 59 -4.25 -23.17 -1.62
CA SER A 59 -3.24 -23.21 -2.68
C SER A 59 -1.82 -22.95 -2.17
N ILE A 60 -1.62 -22.15 -1.11
CA ILE A 60 -0.29 -21.85 -0.56
C ILE A 60 0.10 -22.72 0.63
N ILE A 61 -0.86 -23.12 1.47
CA ILE A 61 -0.58 -23.89 2.70
C ILE A 61 -0.18 -25.33 2.34
N TYR A 62 -0.91 -25.98 1.43
CA TYR A 62 -0.71 -27.42 1.20
C TYR A 62 0.33 -27.75 0.12
N ASN A 63 0.73 -26.78 -0.72
CA ASN A 63 1.58 -27.04 -1.90
C ASN A 63 2.96 -26.41 -1.84
N ASN A 64 3.76 -26.75 -0.82
CA ASN A 64 5.15 -26.26 -0.65
C ASN A 64 5.30 -24.83 -1.19
N ALA A 65 4.70 -23.84 -0.49
CA ALA A 65 4.30 -22.51 -0.96
C ALA A 65 5.04 -21.88 -2.17
N TYR A 66 6.36 -22.08 -2.30
CA TYR A 66 7.18 -21.61 -3.42
C TYR A 66 6.90 -22.26 -4.79
N GLU A 67 6.25 -23.42 -4.82
CA GLU A 67 6.04 -24.23 -6.04
C GLU A 67 4.56 -24.33 -6.44
N SER A 68 3.69 -23.55 -5.79
CA SER A 68 2.26 -23.59 -6.07
C SER A 68 1.91 -22.92 -7.39
N GLU A 69 1.86 -23.74 -8.46
CA GLU A 69 1.34 -23.35 -9.78
C GLU A 69 -0.10 -22.85 -9.67
N THR A 70 -0.88 -23.43 -8.78
CA THR A 70 -2.28 -23.02 -8.53
C THR A 70 -2.38 -21.63 -7.92
N PHE A 71 -1.50 -21.29 -6.96
CA PHE A 71 -1.47 -19.93 -6.40
C PHE A 71 -1.11 -18.90 -7.47
N GLU A 72 -0.04 -19.13 -8.23
CA GLU A 72 0.36 -18.25 -9.33
C GLU A 72 -0.72 -18.12 -10.41
N TYR A 73 -1.40 -19.23 -10.73
CA TYR A 73 -2.54 -19.23 -11.65
C TYR A 73 -3.66 -18.28 -11.18
N PHE A 74 -4.05 -18.36 -9.91
CA PHE A 74 -5.07 -17.46 -9.37
C PHE A 74 -4.60 -16.02 -9.29
N LEU A 75 -3.34 -15.74 -8.93
CA LEU A 75 -2.82 -14.38 -8.91
C LEU A 75 -2.79 -13.73 -10.29
N ASN A 76 -2.46 -14.51 -11.33
CA ASN A 76 -2.49 -14.02 -12.70
C ASN A 76 -3.92 -13.75 -13.20
N TRP A 77 -4.92 -14.45 -12.64
CA TRP A 77 -6.32 -14.24 -12.99
C TRP A 77 -6.97 -13.11 -12.17
N ASP A 78 -6.69 -13.04 -10.87
CA ASP A 78 -7.24 -12.09 -9.93
C ASP A 78 -6.25 -11.64 -8.85
N PRO A 79 -5.35 -10.70 -9.14
CA PRO A 79 -4.37 -10.24 -8.14
C PRO A 79 -5.06 -9.59 -6.94
N ASP A 80 -6.20 -8.94 -7.13
CA ASP A 80 -7.01 -8.31 -6.08
C ASP A 80 -7.55 -9.32 -5.05
N ALA A 81 -7.56 -10.62 -5.37
CA ALA A 81 -7.93 -11.64 -4.41
C ALA A 81 -6.97 -11.67 -3.20
N LEU A 82 -5.72 -11.23 -3.33
CA LEU A 82 -4.78 -11.14 -2.20
C LEU A 82 -5.30 -10.25 -1.05
N VAL A 83 -6.02 -9.19 -1.39
CA VAL A 83 -6.50 -8.18 -0.44
C VAL A 83 -7.94 -8.49 0.00
N ASN A 84 -8.72 -9.09 -0.88
CA ASN A 84 -10.16 -9.25 -0.68
C ASN A 84 -10.58 -10.67 -0.27
N THR A 85 -9.65 -11.63 -0.21
CA THR A 85 -9.95 -12.98 0.27
C THR A 85 -10.04 -12.99 1.79
N MET A 86 -11.13 -13.58 2.30
CA MET A 86 -11.41 -13.68 3.73
C MET A 86 -11.68 -15.14 4.09
N TYR A 87 -10.84 -15.73 4.94
CA TYR A 87 -11.04 -17.07 5.48
C TYR A 87 -11.39 -16.95 6.96
N ASP A 88 -12.55 -17.47 7.36
CA ASP A 88 -13.10 -17.31 8.72
C ASP A 88 -13.03 -15.84 9.20
N ARG A 89 -13.44 -14.91 8.34
CA ARG A 89 -13.41 -13.45 8.59
C ARG A 89 -12.00 -12.85 8.81
N HIS A 90 -10.95 -13.59 8.46
CA HIS A 90 -9.58 -13.11 8.49
C HIS A 90 -9.05 -12.85 7.09
N PRO A 91 -8.37 -11.71 6.86
CA PRO A 91 -7.59 -11.52 5.64
C PRO A 91 -6.51 -12.59 5.50
N LEU A 92 -6.05 -12.81 4.27
CA LEU A 92 -5.16 -13.93 3.91
C LEU A 92 -3.94 -14.09 4.84
N VAL A 93 -3.26 -12.99 5.22
CA VAL A 93 -2.07 -13.07 6.10
C VAL A 93 -2.44 -13.59 7.49
N GLN A 94 -3.49 -13.04 8.09
CA GLN A 94 -3.99 -13.49 9.39
C GLN A 94 -4.50 -14.94 9.32
N ALA A 95 -5.18 -15.31 8.23
CA ALA A 95 -5.63 -16.68 8.00
C ALA A 95 -4.47 -17.68 7.94
N ILE A 96 -3.38 -17.35 7.23
CA ILE A 96 -2.15 -18.18 7.20
C ILE A 96 -1.61 -18.41 8.61
N CYS A 97 -1.54 -17.35 9.44
CA CYS A 97 -1.00 -17.45 10.79
C CYS A 97 -1.89 -18.32 11.70
N ARG A 98 -3.22 -18.20 11.56
CA ARG A 98 -4.20 -18.91 12.40
C ARG A 98 -4.45 -20.35 11.99
N PHE A 99 -4.04 -20.76 10.79
CA PHE A 99 -4.36 -22.09 10.28
C PHE A 99 -3.77 -23.18 11.18
N GLU A 100 -4.61 -23.92 11.92
CA GLU A 100 -4.15 -24.82 12.98
C GLU A 100 -3.54 -26.11 12.43
N ASN A 101 -3.98 -26.56 11.26
CA ASN A 101 -3.61 -27.85 10.67
C ASN A 101 -2.28 -27.81 9.89
N SER A 102 -1.48 -26.76 10.05
CA SER A 102 -0.17 -26.62 9.39
C SER A 102 0.98 -26.44 10.38
N ASP A 103 2.11 -27.09 10.09
CA ASP A 103 3.36 -26.88 10.82
C ASP A 103 3.86 -25.42 10.66
N SER A 104 4.61 -24.94 11.66
CA SER A 104 5.14 -23.57 11.70
C SER A 104 5.99 -23.23 10.47
N ASP A 105 6.80 -24.17 9.95
CA ASP A 105 7.62 -23.94 8.76
C ASP A 105 6.75 -23.75 7.50
N CYS A 106 5.66 -24.51 7.39
CA CYS A 106 4.69 -24.35 6.31
C CYS A 106 4.04 -22.95 6.34
N LYS A 107 3.57 -22.50 7.51
CA LYS A 107 2.97 -21.16 7.64
C LYS A 107 3.98 -20.06 7.35
N GLU A 108 5.22 -20.20 7.83
CA GLU A 108 6.28 -19.23 7.58
C GLU A 108 6.57 -19.07 6.07
N LYS A 109 6.63 -20.19 5.34
CA LYS A 109 6.81 -20.18 3.88
C LYS A 109 5.59 -19.60 3.16
N ALA A 110 4.38 -19.99 3.54
CA ALA A 110 3.15 -19.45 2.98
C ALA A 110 3.05 -17.94 3.19
N LEU A 111 3.40 -17.46 4.38
CA LEU A 111 3.47 -16.03 4.70
C LEU A 111 4.48 -15.31 3.79
N ALA A 112 5.67 -15.87 3.62
CA ALA A 112 6.70 -15.26 2.75
C ALA A 112 6.22 -15.13 1.30
N VAL A 113 5.54 -16.15 0.79
CA VAL A 113 4.96 -16.15 -0.57
C VAL A 113 3.83 -15.14 -0.69
N ALA A 114 2.90 -15.11 0.27
CA ALA A 114 1.79 -14.16 0.29
C ALA A 114 2.30 -12.71 0.36
N LEU A 115 3.26 -12.40 1.24
CA LEU A 115 3.84 -11.06 1.34
C LEU A 115 4.61 -10.67 0.07
N LYS A 116 5.38 -11.59 -0.51
CA LYS A 116 6.10 -11.33 -1.78
C LYS A 116 5.12 -10.99 -2.90
N ALA A 117 4.03 -11.75 -3.02
CA ALA A 117 2.96 -11.46 -3.97
C ALA A 117 2.28 -10.12 -3.65
N GLY A 118 2.01 -9.86 -2.37
CA GLY A 118 1.50 -8.60 -1.85
C GLY A 118 2.32 -7.40 -2.31
N PHE A 119 3.63 -7.42 -2.09
CA PHE A 119 4.50 -6.33 -2.54
C PHE A 119 4.57 -6.21 -4.06
N LYS A 120 4.46 -7.32 -4.79
CA LYS A 120 4.48 -7.32 -6.27
C LYS A 120 3.22 -6.67 -6.86
N TYR A 121 2.04 -7.01 -6.35
CA TYR A 121 0.76 -6.61 -6.95
C TYR A 121 0.08 -5.43 -6.24
N HIS A 122 0.35 -5.24 -4.95
CA HIS A 122 -0.34 -4.29 -4.05
C HIS A 122 0.67 -3.50 -3.19
N SER A 123 1.69 -2.96 -3.85
CA SER A 123 2.77 -2.23 -3.18
C SER A 123 2.27 -0.96 -2.48
N GLU A 124 1.26 -0.31 -3.03
CA GLU A 124 0.65 0.95 -2.60
C GLU A 124 -0.14 0.84 -1.29
N ILE A 125 -0.52 -0.37 -0.88
CA ILE A 125 -1.10 -0.63 0.44
C ILE A 125 -0.10 -1.26 1.41
N GLY A 126 1.17 -1.35 1.01
CA GLY A 126 2.26 -1.89 1.83
C GLY A 126 2.34 -3.41 1.87
N GLY A 127 1.95 -4.10 0.79
CA GLY A 127 2.24 -5.52 0.60
C GLY A 127 1.55 -6.45 1.59
N LEU A 128 0.28 -6.19 1.87
CA LEU A 128 -0.60 -6.91 2.82
C LEU A 128 -0.28 -6.71 4.31
N LEU A 129 0.89 -6.16 4.68
CA LEU A 129 1.31 -6.01 6.08
C LEU A 129 0.36 -5.15 6.93
N PHE A 130 -0.32 -4.19 6.30
CA PHE A 130 -1.16 -3.22 6.98
C PHE A 130 -2.65 -3.43 6.72
N ILE A 131 -3.01 -4.61 6.18
CA ILE A 131 -4.42 -4.99 6.08
C ILE A 131 -4.92 -5.30 7.49
N GLU A 132 -6.05 -4.70 7.83
CA GLU A 132 -6.75 -4.84 9.09
C GLU A 132 -7.84 -5.91 8.95
N ASP A 133 -8.08 -6.66 10.00
CA ASP A 133 -9.26 -7.52 10.11
C ASP A 133 -10.47 -6.76 10.70
N GLU A 134 -11.56 -7.47 11.00
CA GLU A 134 -12.78 -6.85 11.56
C GLU A 134 -12.61 -6.28 12.98
N TRP A 135 -11.46 -6.51 13.64
CA TRP A 135 -11.12 -5.96 14.95
C TRP A 135 -9.99 -4.92 14.88
N ASP A 136 -9.74 -4.35 13.70
CA ASP A 136 -8.68 -3.37 13.44
C ASP A 136 -7.25 -3.88 13.74
N VAL A 137 -7.07 -5.20 13.78
CA VAL A 137 -5.76 -5.82 14.01
C VAL A 137 -5.02 -5.98 12.70
N LYS A 138 -3.83 -5.40 12.62
CA LYS A 138 -3.01 -5.41 11.41
C LYS A 138 -2.34 -6.77 11.22
N ALA A 139 -2.27 -7.20 9.97
CA ALA A 139 -1.59 -8.42 9.54
C ALA A 139 -0.15 -8.54 10.08
N PHE A 140 0.60 -7.43 10.09
CA PHE A 140 1.95 -7.38 10.64
C PHE A 140 2.00 -7.75 12.13
N ASP A 141 1.06 -7.25 12.94
CA ASP A 141 1.03 -7.53 14.38
C ASP A 141 0.70 -9.00 14.64
N PHE A 142 -0.12 -9.59 13.79
CA PHE A 142 -0.45 -11.01 13.85
C PHE A 142 0.76 -11.88 13.51
N ALA A 143 1.43 -11.60 12.40
CA ALA A 143 2.67 -12.29 12.02
C ALA A 143 3.78 -12.12 13.07
N TYR A 144 3.88 -10.92 13.66
CA TYR A 144 4.80 -10.63 14.75
C TYR A 144 4.53 -11.51 15.98
N ASN A 145 3.28 -11.68 16.38
CA ASN A 145 2.91 -12.49 17.54
C ASN A 145 3.12 -13.99 17.29
N GLU A 146 2.82 -14.46 16.08
CA GLU A 146 2.92 -15.89 15.72
C GLU A 146 4.37 -16.35 15.54
N PHE A 147 5.17 -15.62 14.73
CA PHE A 147 6.52 -16.06 14.35
C PHE A 147 7.64 -15.36 15.12
N GLY A 148 7.31 -14.27 15.82
CA GLY A 148 8.29 -13.41 16.46
C GLY A 148 8.93 -12.41 15.49
N ILE A 149 9.31 -11.26 16.06
CA ILE A 149 9.85 -10.10 15.33
C ILE A 149 11.04 -10.43 14.42
N MET A 150 11.98 -11.25 14.92
CA MET A 150 13.22 -11.52 14.22
C MET A 150 12.98 -12.28 12.92
N LYS A 151 12.09 -13.28 12.95
CA LYS A 151 11.74 -14.08 11.78
C LYS A 151 11.01 -13.24 10.73
N VAL A 152 10.01 -12.47 11.16
CA VAL A 152 9.25 -11.58 10.27
C VAL A 152 10.18 -10.56 9.60
N MET A 153 11.11 -9.96 10.34
CA MET A 153 12.08 -9.02 9.76
C MET A 153 13.05 -9.67 8.77
N GLN A 154 13.56 -10.87 9.08
CA GLN A 154 14.40 -11.63 8.15
C GLN A 154 13.64 -11.98 6.86
N MET A 155 12.37 -12.36 6.97
CA MET A 155 11.51 -12.61 5.83
C MET A 155 11.33 -11.34 4.98
N LEU A 156 11.03 -10.21 5.60
CA LEU A 156 10.89 -8.93 4.91
C LEU A 156 12.20 -8.47 4.25
N GLN A 157 13.37 -8.73 4.84
CA GLN A 157 14.67 -8.45 4.23
C GLN A 157 14.97 -9.29 2.98
N LYS A 158 14.43 -10.51 2.92
CA LYS A 158 14.55 -11.35 1.71
C LYS A 158 13.63 -10.88 0.59
N ILE A 159 12.46 -10.31 0.95
CA ILE A 159 11.45 -9.86 0.00
C ILE A 159 11.77 -8.44 -0.51
N LEU A 160 12.13 -7.54 0.40
CA LEU A 160 12.38 -6.14 0.12
C LEU A 160 13.86 -5.93 -0.19
N SER A 161 14.13 -5.27 -1.31
CA SER A 161 15.48 -4.87 -1.68
C SER A 161 15.55 -3.40 -2.08
N PRO A 162 16.73 -2.76 -2.01
CA PRO A 162 16.93 -1.42 -2.53
C PRO A 162 16.54 -1.27 -4.02
N ALA A 163 16.57 -2.36 -4.80
CA ALA A 163 16.21 -2.35 -6.21
C ALA A 163 14.70 -2.21 -6.44
N CYS A 164 13.87 -2.69 -5.51
CA CYS A 164 12.42 -2.76 -5.70
C CYS A 164 11.69 -1.43 -5.46
N LYS A 165 12.39 -0.38 -5.00
CA LYS A 165 11.85 0.98 -4.75
C LYS A 165 10.55 1.03 -3.94
N TYR A 166 10.27 0.03 -3.12
CA TYR A 166 9.07 0.01 -2.28
C TYR A 166 9.20 1.00 -1.11
N PRO A 167 8.30 1.99 -0.98
CA PRO A 167 8.36 3.01 0.08
C PRO A 167 7.85 2.46 1.42
N ILE A 168 8.42 1.35 1.90
CA ILE A 168 7.96 0.66 3.12
C ILE A 168 7.94 1.56 4.35
N LEU A 169 8.89 2.51 4.43
CA LEU A 169 8.93 3.47 5.54
C LEU A 169 7.75 4.44 5.51
N HIS A 170 7.25 4.80 4.33
CA HIS A 170 6.05 5.65 4.22
C HIS A 170 4.84 4.91 4.79
N HIS A 171 4.68 3.63 4.43
CA HIS A 171 3.59 2.82 4.95
C HIS A 171 3.70 2.59 6.45
N ILE A 172 4.88 2.22 6.98
CA ILE A 172 5.02 1.95 8.42
C ILE A 172 4.81 3.21 9.27
N CYS A 173 5.36 4.36 8.85
CA CYS A 173 5.22 5.60 9.60
C CYS A 173 3.76 6.09 9.65
N ILE A 174 2.96 5.77 8.64
CA ILE A 174 1.54 6.16 8.56
C ILE A 174 0.63 5.12 9.23
N LYS A 175 0.80 3.84 8.88
CA LYS A 175 -0.13 2.78 9.23
C LYS A 175 0.19 2.12 10.56
N ALA A 176 1.46 2.00 10.95
CA ALA A 176 1.84 1.40 12.23
C ALA A 176 3.06 2.11 12.85
N PRO A 177 2.92 3.40 13.23
CA PRO A 177 4.04 4.23 13.69
C PRO A 177 4.77 3.68 14.91
N ARG A 178 4.12 2.85 15.73
CA ARG A 178 4.75 2.16 16.87
C ARG A 178 5.93 1.27 16.49
N HIS A 179 5.99 0.82 15.24
CA HIS A 179 7.04 -0.06 14.71
C HIS A 179 8.06 0.68 13.85
N LYS A 180 7.96 2.02 13.72
CA LYS A 180 8.79 2.80 12.80
C LYS A 180 10.28 2.64 13.06
N ASP A 181 10.73 2.65 14.32
CA ASP A 181 12.15 2.67 14.65
C ASP A 181 12.81 1.35 14.24
N LEU A 182 12.08 0.25 14.45
CA LEU A 182 12.47 -1.08 13.97
C LEU A 182 12.63 -1.08 12.44
N PHE A 183 11.62 -0.61 11.70
CA PHE A 183 11.70 -0.59 10.24
C PHE A 183 12.77 0.37 9.72
N MET A 184 12.99 1.52 10.35
CA MET A 184 14.06 2.45 9.99
C MET A 184 15.44 1.81 10.20
N MET A 185 15.61 1.00 11.25
CA MET A 185 16.83 0.24 11.50
C MET A 185 17.05 -0.89 10.48
N GLN A 186 15.99 -1.62 10.11
CA GLN A 186 16.09 -2.75 9.18
C GLN A 186 16.15 -2.34 7.70
N PHE A 187 15.57 -1.20 7.34
CA PHE A 187 15.46 -0.71 5.96
C PHE A 187 15.92 0.75 5.81
N PRO A 188 17.15 1.11 6.23
CA PRO A 188 17.62 2.49 6.19
C PRO A 188 17.66 3.07 4.76
N TRP A 189 17.88 2.21 3.76
CA TRP A 189 17.87 2.58 2.34
C TRP A 189 16.51 3.10 1.86
N ALA A 190 15.40 2.68 2.49
CA ALA A 190 14.06 3.08 2.09
C ALA A 190 13.73 4.53 2.46
N TYR A 191 14.55 5.19 3.29
CA TYR A 191 14.35 6.56 3.73
C TYR A 191 14.36 7.57 2.58
N GLN A 192 15.15 7.29 1.56
CA GLN A 192 15.30 8.17 0.39
C GLN A 192 14.24 7.92 -0.70
N LEU A 193 13.42 6.88 -0.54
CA LEU A 193 12.39 6.56 -1.50
C LEU A 193 11.26 7.60 -1.47
N ARG A 194 10.51 7.62 -2.56
CA ARG A 194 9.30 8.43 -2.69
C ARG A 194 8.11 7.48 -2.77
N ASP A 195 6.97 7.92 -2.25
CA ASP A 195 5.73 7.18 -2.46
C ASP A 195 5.26 7.28 -3.92
N SER A 196 4.14 6.61 -4.22
CA SER A 196 3.52 6.62 -5.56
C SER A 196 3.15 8.02 -6.05
N GLU A 197 3.01 8.98 -5.14
CA GLU A 197 2.69 10.38 -5.44
C GLU A 197 3.94 11.28 -5.49
N GLY A 198 5.13 10.69 -5.38
CA GLY A 198 6.41 11.38 -5.44
C GLY A 198 6.79 12.12 -4.15
N ARG A 199 6.09 11.89 -3.04
CA ARG A 199 6.35 12.54 -1.76
C ARG A 199 7.56 11.92 -1.07
N SER A 200 8.36 12.75 -0.42
CA SER A 200 9.34 12.26 0.55
C SER A 200 8.62 11.68 1.77
N LEU A 201 9.33 10.88 2.58
CA LEU A 201 8.78 10.31 3.82
C LEU A 201 8.14 11.37 4.73
N HIS A 202 8.77 12.55 4.83
CA HIS A 202 8.28 13.61 5.72
C HIS A 202 7.03 14.28 5.16
N GLN A 203 6.96 14.44 3.84
CA GLN A 203 5.76 14.95 3.17
C GLN A 203 4.59 13.99 3.33
N ALA A 204 4.82 12.69 3.21
CA ALA A 204 3.79 11.67 3.41
C ALA A 204 3.25 11.68 4.86
N ILE A 205 4.13 11.78 5.87
CA ILE A 205 3.75 11.89 7.28
C ILE A 205 2.94 13.18 7.55
N LEU A 206 3.36 14.30 6.97
CA LEU A 206 2.65 15.58 7.09
C LEU A 206 1.23 15.51 6.53
N VAL A 207 1.07 14.90 5.37
CA VAL A 207 -0.24 14.77 4.70
C VAL A 207 -1.13 13.76 5.42
N ALA A 208 -0.56 12.72 6.03
CA ALA A 208 -1.32 11.74 6.83
C ALA A 208 -1.96 12.39 8.07
N GLY A 209 -1.42 13.52 8.51
CA GLY A 209 -2.07 14.39 9.49
C GLY A 209 -1.63 14.17 10.93
N PRO A 210 -2.26 14.90 11.86
CA PRO A 210 -1.75 15.19 13.19
C PRO A 210 -1.57 13.96 14.09
N ASP A 211 -2.45 12.95 14.00
CA ASP A 211 -2.33 11.71 14.78
C ASP A 211 -1.05 10.94 14.41
N VAL A 212 -0.77 10.87 13.11
CA VAL A 212 0.47 10.29 12.59
C VAL A 212 1.66 11.16 12.98
N MET A 213 1.52 12.48 12.95
CA MET A 213 2.60 13.40 13.28
C MET A 213 3.04 13.33 14.75
N ASN A 214 2.10 13.29 15.69
CA ASN A 214 2.39 13.20 17.13
C ASN A 214 3.12 11.89 17.48
N SER A 215 2.91 10.84 16.68
CA SER A 215 3.65 9.59 16.81
C SER A 215 5.08 9.69 16.26
N ASN A 216 5.46 10.84 15.70
CA ASN A 216 6.65 11.08 14.88
C ASN A 216 7.42 12.37 15.23
N ASP A 217 7.29 12.89 16.46
CA ASP A 217 7.84 14.19 16.90
C ASP A 217 9.30 14.47 16.50
N ILE A 218 10.18 13.45 16.59
CA ILE A 218 11.60 13.61 16.27
C ILE A 218 11.83 13.90 14.78
N LEU A 219 11.00 13.36 13.89
CA LEU A 219 11.17 13.52 12.44
C LEU A 219 11.02 14.99 11.99
N PHE A 220 10.24 15.78 12.74
CA PHE A 220 10.08 17.22 12.45
C PHE A 220 11.29 18.04 12.87
N ALA A 221 11.89 17.72 14.02
CA ALA A 221 13.14 18.34 14.43
C ALA A 221 14.26 18.07 13.42
N THR A 222 14.20 16.93 12.71
CA THR A 222 15.21 16.53 11.71
C THR A 222 14.99 17.08 10.31
N LEU A 223 13.87 17.76 10.03
CA LEU A 223 13.66 18.40 8.72
C LEU A 223 14.82 19.35 8.40
N THR A 224 15.30 19.39 7.16
CA THR A 224 16.27 20.39 6.71
C THR A 224 15.55 21.64 6.22
N ASP A 225 16.25 22.78 6.17
CA ASP A 225 15.66 24.03 5.67
C ASP A 225 15.23 23.91 4.19
N SER A 226 15.91 23.06 3.40
CA SER A 226 15.50 22.77 2.03
C SER A 226 14.22 21.94 1.97
N GLN A 227 14.04 20.96 2.87
CA GLN A 227 12.79 20.21 2.99
C GLN A 227 11.63 21.10 3.45
N ILE A 228 11.86 22.02 4.39
CA ILE A 228 10.86 23.01 4.83
C ILE A 228 10.41 23.91 3.66
N GLN A 229 11.31 24.20 2.73
CA GLN A 229 11.01 24.98 1.53
C GLN A 229 10.45 24.16 0.36
N THR A 230 10.39 22.83 0.48
CA THR A 230 9.91 21.97 -0.61
C THR A 230 8.41 21.80 -0.48
N LYS A 231 7.68 22.17 -1.54
CA LYS A 231 6.24 21.96 -1.61
C LYS A 231 5.92 20.48 -1.81
N ASP A 232 4.84 20.03 -1.20
CA ASP A 232 4.25 18.75 -1.51
C ASP A 232 3.83 18.70 -2.99
N PRO A 233 4.20 17.65 -3.76
CA PRO A 233 3.94 17.57 -5.19
C PRO A 233 2.45 17.55 -5.56
N ILE A 234 1.57 17.12 -4.65
CA ILE A 234 0.13 16.96 -4.92
C ILE A 234 -0.66 18.17 -4.45
N THR A 235 -0.52 18.53 -3.18
CA THR A 235 -1.28 19.62 -2.56
C THR A 235 -0.68 21.00 -2.86
N THR A 236 0.56 21.05 -3.34
CA THR A 236 1.36 22.28 -3.55
C THR A 236 1.60 23.13 -2.29
N LEU A 237 1.29 22.57 -1.12
CA LEU A 237 1.44 23.20 0.18
C LEU A 237 2.89 23.06 0.68
N TYR A 238 3.34 24.07 1.43
CA TYR A 238 4.54 23.94 2.24
C TYR A 238 4.26 23.11 3.50
N PRO A 239 5.27 22.48 4.13
CA PRO A 239 5.12 21.73 5.37
C PRO A 239 4.31 22.44 6.47
N PHE A 240 4.62 23.71 6.76
CA PHE A 240 3.87 24.48 7.77
C PHE A 240 2.40 24.69 7.38
N ALA A 241 2.12 24.87 6.08
CA ALA A 241 0.77 25.05 5.59
C ALA A 241 -0.02 23.74 5.63
N ALA A 242 0.63 22.60 5.31
CA ALA A 242 0.02 21.29 5.44
C ALA A 242 -0.42 21.01 6.88
N MET A 243 0.40 21.38 7.87
CA MET A 243 0.06 21.22 9.30
C MET A 243 -1.07 22.16 9.76
N ALA A 244 -1.22 23.31 9.10
CA ALA A 244 -2.28 24.27 9.42
C ALA A 244 -3.63 23.88 8.79
N VAL A 245 -3.62 23.00 7.77
CA VAL A 245 -4.80 22.60 7.01
C VAL A 245 -5.25 21.23 7.49
N GLY A 246 -6.30 21.17 8.31
CA GLY A 246 -6.87 19.92 8.78
C GLY A 246 -7.81 20.08 9.97
N LYS A 247 -8.53 19.01 10.31
CA LYS A 247 -9.47 18.98 11.44
C LYS A 247 -8.77 19.15 12.80
N HIS A 248 -7.49 18.80 12.89
CA HIS A 248 -6.68 18.98 14.10
C HIS A 248 -5.35 19.70 13.76
N ALA A 249 -5.45 20.95 13.30
CA ALA A 249 -4.27 21.74 12.95
C ALA A 249 -3.25 21.83 14.10
N ASP A 250 -1.98 21.51 13.81
CA ASP A 250 -0.89 21.61 14.77
C ASP A 250 -0.21 22.98 14.66
N LEU A 251 -0.79 23.96 15.35
CA LEU A 251 -0.31 25.33 15.32
C LEU A 251 1.08 25.49 15.96
N LYS A 252 1.45 24.62 16.91
CA LYS A 252 2.75 24.68 17.58
C LYS A 252 3.87 24.31 16.61
N ASN A 253 3.74 23.17 15.92
CA ASN A 253 4.74 22.77 14.93
C ASN A 253 4.70 23.64 13.67
N CYS A 254 3.53 24.16 13.28
CA CYS A 254 3.42 25.19 12.25
C CYS A 254 4.24 26.44 12.59
N PHE A 255 4.06 27.00 13.79
CA PHE A 255 4.82 28.16 14.25
C PHE A 255 6.32 27.85 14.32
N TYR A 256 6.70 26.69 14.84
CA TYR A 256 8.10 26.26 14.88
C TYR A 256 8.76 26.24 13.50
N LEU A 257 8.14 25.62 12.49
CA LEU A 257 8.70 25.59 11.12
C LEU A 257 8.75 26.97 10.47
N LEU A 258 7.76 27.83 10.73
CA LEU A 258 7.74 29.22 10.25
C LEU A 258 8.87 30.05 10.86
N CYS A 259 9.09 29.93 12.17
CA CYS A 259 10.19 30.61 12.86
C CYS A 259 11.55 30.15 12.36
N ARG A 260 11.68 28.87 12.03
CA ARG A 260 12.92 28.30 11.51
C ARG A 260 13.23 28.80 10.09
N GLN A 261 12.21 28.96 9.23
CA GLN A 261 12.39 29.47 7.87
C GLN A 261 11.37 30.56 7.48
N PRO A 262 11.54 31.79 7.99
CA PRO A 262 10.60 32.88 7.73
C PRO A 262 10.57 33.33 6.26
N SER A 263 11.67 33.13 5.53
CA SER A 263 11.80 33.56 4.12
C SER A 263 10.82 32.89 3.16
N VAL A 264 10.15 31.80 3.56
CA VAL A 264 9.06 31.21 2.76
C VAL A 264 7.88 32.17 2.62
N LEU A 265 7.65 33.04 3.61
CA LEU A 265 6.62 34.07 3.55
C LEU A 265 7.00 35.21 2.59
N ASP A 266 8.27 35.60 2.57
CA ASP A 266 8.76 36.73 1.74
C ASP A 266 8.73 36.44 0.24
N LYS A 267 8.96 35.18 -0.16
CA LYS A 267 8.89 34.75 -1.56
C LYS A 267 7.49 34.99 -2.17
N ARG A 268 6.44 34.90 -1.36
CA ARG A 268 5.05 35.14 -1.80
C ARG A 268 4.79 36.62 -2.08
N SER A 269 5.36 37.51 -1.27
CA SER A 269 5.23 38.96 -1.43
C SER A 269 5.88 39.45 -2.73
N ARG A 270 7.01 38.87 -3.14
CA ARG A 270 7.67 39.21 -4.41
C ARG A 270 6.90 38.71 -5.64
N ALA A 271 6.40 37.47 -5.61
CA ALA A 271 5.61 36.91 -6.72
C ALA A 271 4.29 37.67 -6.97
N ASN A 272 3.63 38.14 -5.91
CA ASN A 272 2.42 38.97 -6.02
C ASN A 272 2.71 40.39 -6.54
N ASN A 273 3.91 40.91 -6.32
CA ASN A 273 4.30 42.24 -6.81
C ASN A 273 4.72 42.23 -8.29
N GLU A 274 5.26 41.11 -8.79
CA GLU A 274 5.59 40.97 -10.22
C GLU A 274 4.35 40.77 -11.10
N SER A 275 3.33 40.05 -10.63
CA SER A 275 2.04 39.90 -11.34
C SER A 275 1.20 41.18 -11.35
N ARG A 276 1.51 42.15 -10.47
CA ARG A 276 0.88 43.49 -10.44
C ARG A 276 1.60 44.54 -11.29
N ARG A 277 2.67 44.19 -12.04
CA ARG A 277 3.24 45.13 -13.00
C ARG A 277 2.18 45.50 -14.04
N PRO A 278 1.79 46.78 -14.17
CA PRO A 278 0.75 47.18 -15.09
C PRO A 278 1.18 46.79 -16.50
N ARG A 279 0.32 46.04 -17.20
CA ARG A 279 0.47 45.78 -18.64
C ARG A 279 0.62 47.14 -19.33
N ARG A 280 1.86 47.54 -19.65
CA ARG A 280 2.13 48.72 -20.47
C ARG A 280 1.39 48.50 -21.78
N CYS A 281 0.25 49.17 -21.94
CA CYS A 281 -0.47 49.25 -23.19
C CYS A 281 0.51 49.69 -24.27
N ARG A 282 0.88 48.77 -25.17
CA ARG A 282 1.56 49.09 -26.42
C ARG A 282 0.62 50.00 -27.21
N LYS A 283 0.82 51.32 -27.12
CA LYS A 283 0.22 52.29 -28.02
C LYS A 283 0.68 51.94 -29.44
N LYS A 284 -0.21 51.35 -30.24
CA LYS A 284 -0.07 51.27 -31.70
C LYS A 284 0.00 52.70 -32.23
N ARG A 285 1.16 53.15 -32.70
CA ARG A 285 1.26 54.34 -33.56
C ARG A 285 0.62 53.96 -34.91
N LYS A 286 -0.56 54.49 -35.20
CA LYS A 286 -1.06 54.62 -36.58
C LYS A 286 -0.20 55.70 -37.25
N MET A 287 0.50 55.33 -38.32
CA MET A 287 0.94 56.29 -39.34
C MET A 287 -0.13 56.29 -40.44
N ILE A 288 -0.73 57.46 -40.63
CA ILE A 288 -1.70 57.91 -41.65
C ILE A 288 -1.33 59.40 -41.73
N ASP A 289 -1.13 60.11 -42.84
CA ASP A 289 -1.03 59.91 -44.29
C ASP A 289 -0.34 61.19 -44.77
N THR A 290 0.28 61.22 -45.95
CA THR A 290 0.07 62.38 -46.84
C THR A 290 0.30 62.02 -48.30
N VAL A 291 -0.82 61.98 -49.02
CA VAL A 291 -0.95 62.14 -50.47
C VAL A 291 -0.51 63.56 -50.86
N ILE A 292 0.25 63.69 -51.94
CA ILE A 292 0.27 64.90 -52.78
C ILE A 292 0.23 64.44 -54.24
N ASP A 293 -0.91 64.71 -54.87
CA ASP A 293 -1.10 64.72 -56.33
C ASP A 293 -0.31 65.87 -56.96
N SER A 294 0.33 65.60 -58.10
CA SER A 294 0.42 66.43 -59.32
C SER A 294 1.26 65.71 -60.37
#